data_AF-A0AAU9CPQ3-F1
#
_entry.id   AF-A0AAU9CPQ3-F1
#
_cell.length_a   1.000
_cell.length_b   1.000
_cell.length_c   1.000
_cell.angle_alpha   90.00
_cell.angle_beta   90.00
_cell.angle_gamma   90.00
#
_symmetry.space_group_name_H-M   'P 1'
#
loop_
_entity.id
_entity.type
_entity.pdbx_description
1 polymer ?
#
loop_
_entity_poly.entity_id
_entity_poly.type
_entity_poly.pdbx_seq_one_letter_code
_entity_poly.pdbx_strand_id
1 'polypeptide(L)'
;MKANRLISFKDNRMTRFARVVLILLLFCSCTEEKDVAREPDLSLVKHYGIGKEGILYQFYEKFGFTDVCEHSRTYFKIKNFKLDKTWKALPLSDKDRLKINSISNKADSVKGDAIPVIYKMKDFYLDISLDMNEFIKDSVRLDAVNLSKGFYRVGKKHFEVYSPQRETIYYEKHSCDY
;
A
#
# COMPACT_ATOMS: atom_id res chain seq x y z
N MET A 1 24.45 -58.16 -54.53
CA MET A 1 23.56 -58.42 -53.38
C MET A 1 23.27 -57.09 -52.68
N LYS A 2 21.99 -56.69 -52.63
CA LYS A 2 21.47 -55.51 -51.92
C LYS A 2 21.11 -55.89 -50.47
N ALA A 3 21.29 -54.98 -49.52
CA ALA A 3 20.21 -54.52 -48.63
C ALA A 3 20.71 -53.42 -47.67
N ASN A 4 20.27 -52.18 -47.90
CA ASN A 4 20.21 -51.12 -46.91
C ASN A 4 19.21 -51.52 -45.82
N ARG A 5 19.58 -51.45 -44.54
CA ARG A 5 18.62 -51.43 -43.42
C ARG A 5 18.52 -50.02 -42.87
N LEU A 6 17.45 -49.35 -43.28
CA LEU A 6 16.87 -48.19 -42.60
C LEU A 6 16.43 -48.62 -41.20
N ILE A 7 17.00 -47.98 -40.17
CA ILE A 7 16.46 -48.06 -38.81
C ILE A 7 15.27 -47.11 -38.74
N SER A 8 14.09 -47.71 -38.65
CA SER A 8 12.80 -47.05 -38.44
C SER A 8 12.76 -46.40 -37.06
N PHE A 9 12.54 -45.07 -37.02
CA PHE A 9 12.30 -44.32 -35.80
C PHE A 9 10.92 -44.68 -35.24
N LYS A 10 10.93 -45.46 -34.15
CA LYS A 10 9.74 -45.94 -33.44
C LYS A 10 9.18 -44.83 -32.54
N ASP A 11 8.12 -44.19 -33.00
CA ASP A 11 6.91 -43.81 -32.26
C ASP A 11 7.03 -42.92 -30.99
N ASN A 12 7.36 -41.64 -31.20
CA ASN A 12 6.56 -40.41 -31.01
C ASN A 12 5.37 -40.32 -29.99
N ARG A 13 5.26 -41.15 -28.94
CA ARG A 13 4.20 -41.02 -27.91
C ARG A 13 4.60 -40.18 -26.69
N MET A 14 5.81 -40.35 -26.15
CA MET A 14 6.26 -39.57 -24.99
C MET A 14 6.40 -38.08 -25.29
N THR A 15 6.82 -37.72 -26.50
CA THR A 15 6.93 -36.32 -26.96
C THR A 15 5.58 -35.63 -27.11
N ARG A 16 4.50 -36.36 -27.42
CA ARG A 16 3.14 -35.81 -27.50
C ARG A 16 2.55 -35.55 -26.11
N PHE A 17 2.73 -36.48 -25.17
CA PHE A 17 2.31 -36.29 -23.78
C PHE A 17 3.05 -35.14 -23.11
N ALA A 18 4.38 -35.06 -23.27
CA ALA A 18 5.17 -33.96 -22.72
C ALA A 18 4.75 -32.59 -23.27
N ARG A 19 4.39 -32.50 -24.56
CA ARG A 19 3.88 -31.26 -25.16
C ARG A 19 2.49 -30.88 -24.65
N VAL A 20 1.59 -31.83 -24.45
CA VAL A 20 0.25 -31.56 -23.89
C VAL A 20 0.35 -31.09 -22.44
N VAL A 21 1.23 -31.69 -21.63
CA VAL A 21 1.47 -31.27 -20.24
C VAL A 21 2.12 -29.88 -20.19
N LEU A 22 3.09 -29.59 -21.06
CA LEU A 22 3.71 -28.26 -21.15
C LEU A 22 2.71 -27.18 -21.57
N ILE A 23 1.80 -27.49 -22.49
CA ILE A 23 0.71 -26.58 -22.91
C ILE A 23 -0.29 -26.38 -21.77
N LEU A 24 -0.69 -27.44 -21.05
CA LEU A 24 -1.57 -27.34 -19.87
C LEU A 24 -0.95 -26.51 -18.73
N LEU A 25 0.35 -26.61 -18.51
CA LEU A 25 1.08 -25.80 -17.53
C LEU A 25 1.14 -24.32 -17.94
N LEU A 26 1.27 -24.02 -19.23
CA LEU A 26 1.23 -22.64 -19.73
C LEU A 26 -0.17 -22.01 -19.61
N PHE A 27 -1.24 -22.80 -19.69
CA PHE A 27 -2.62 -22.32 -19.49
C PHE A 27 -3.03 -22.17 -18.01
N CYS A 28 -2.29 -22.74 -17.06
CA CYS A 28 -2.55 -22.57 -15.63
C CYS A 28 -1.90 -21.31 -15.00
N SER A 29 -1.03 -20.61 -15.73
CA SER A 29 -0.33 -19.43 -15.17
C SER A 29 -1.00 -18.08 -15.46
N CYS A 30 -2.20 -18.07 -16.06
CA CYS A 30 -2.96 -16.84 -16.32
C CYS A 30 -4.25 -16.76 -15.50
N THR A 31 -4.18 -16.99 -14.18
CA THR A 31 -5.08 -16.24 -13.31
C THR A 31 -4.48 -14.85 -13.18
N GLU A 32 -4.88 -13.94 -14.08
CA GLU A 32 -4.82 -12.53 -13.76
C GLU A 32 -5.52 -12.37 -12.42
N GLU A 33 -4.73 -12.09 -11.38
CA GLU A 33 -5.20 -11.58 -10.12
C GLU A 33 -5.90 -10.28 -10.48
N LYS A 34 -7.21 -10.36 -10.72
CA LYS A 34 -8.02 -9.18 -10.95
C LYS A 34 -7.82 -8.35 -9.69
N ASP A 35 -7.09 -7.25 -9.81
CA ASP A 35 -7.11 -6.14 -8.88
C ASP A 35 -8.57 -5.67 -8.81
N VAL A 36 -9.38 -6.37 -8.00
CA VAL A 36 -10.74 -5.97 -7.69
C VAL A 36 -10.56 -4.63 -7.01
N ALA A 37 -10.90 -3.55 -7.70
CA ALA A 37 -10.87 -2.21 -7.15
C ALA A 37 -11.67 -2.25 -5.83
N ARG A 38 -10.95 -2.27 -4.71
CA ARG A 38 -11.56 -2.42 -3.40
C ARG A 38 -12.19 -1.07 -3.05
N GLU A 39 -13.44 -1.11 -2.61
CA GLU A 39 -14.10 0.08 -2.08
C GLU A 39 -13.26 0.65 -0.94
N PRO A 40 -13.08 1.98 -0.86
CA PRO A 40 -12.32 2.56 0.24
C PRO A 40 -13.10 2.38 1.55
N ASP A 41 -12.38 2.10 2.62
CA ASP A 41 -12.97 2.07 3.94
C ASP A 41 -13.28 3.50 4.41
N LEU A 42 -14.57 3.74 4.60
CA LEU A 42 -15.12 5.03 4.99
C LEU A 42 -15.07 5.29 6.50
N SER A 43 -14.69 4.30 7.32
CA SER A 43 -14.69 4.42 8.79
C SER A 43 -13.90 5.64 9.27
N LEU A 44 -12.73 5.87 8.68
CA LEU A 44 -11.85 6.97 9.02
C LEU A 44 -12.39 8.33 8.56
N VAL A 45 -12.85 8.43 7.31
CA VAL A 45 -13.31 9.71 6.75
C VAL A 45 -14.69 10.14 7.25
N LYS A 46 -15.50 9.19 7.73
CA LYS A 46 -16.76 9.48 8.44
C LYS A 46 -16.54 10.36 9.66
N HIS A 47 -15.41 10.23 10.37
CA HIS A 47 -15.05 11.11 11.50
C HIS A 47 -15.00 12.59 11.08
N TYR A 48 -14.57 12.85 9.84
CA TYR A 48 -14.44 14.18 9.28
C TYR A 48 -15.67 14.62 8.47
N GLY A 49 -16.73 13.80 8.42
CA GLY A 49 -17.94 14.10 7.65
C GLY A 49 -17.74 14.06 6.14
N ILE A 50 -16.79 13.24 5.66
CA ILE A 50 -16.39 13.16 4.25
C ILE A 50 -16.91 11.86 3.64
N GLY A 51 -17.51 11.95 2.45
CA GLY A 51 -17.91 10.78 1.67
C GLY A 51 -16.75 10.16 0.89
N LYS A 52 -17.01 9.04 0.22
CA LYS A 52 -16.05 8.33 -0.65
C LYS A 52 -15.36 9.28 -1.63
N GLU A 53 -16.08 10.29 -2.08
CA GLU A 53 -15.60 11.25 -3.07
C GLU A 53 -14.47 12.17 -2.60
N GLY A 54 -14.30 12.34 -1.29
CA GLY A 54 -13.21 13.13 -0.72
C GLY A 54 -11.91 12.34 -0.57
N ILE A 55 -11.93 11.00 -0.66
CA ILE A 55 -10.73 10.16 -0.57
C ILE A 55 -9.95 10.27 -1.88
N LEU A 56 -8.70 10.70 -1.80
CA LEU A 56 -7.78 10.78 -2.95
C LEU A 56 -6.99 9.49 -3.11
N TYR A 57 -6.54 8.96 -1.98
CA TYR A 57 -5.72 7.77 -1.90
C TYR A 57 -5.95 7.09 -0.55
N GLN A 58 -5.99 5.76 -0.56
CA GLN A 58 -6.06 4.96 0.64
C GLN A 58 -5.35 3.63 0.43
N PHE A 59 -4.50 3.27 1.38
CA PHE A 59 -3.72 2.04 1.37
C PHE A 59 -3.82 1.37 2.72
N TYR A 60 -4.06 0.06 2.69
CA TYR A 60 -4.05 -0.80 3.86
C TYR A 60 -3.17 -1.99 3.60
N GLU A 61 -2.46 -2.37 4.65
CA GLU A 61 -1.62 -3.54 4.63
C GLU A 61 -1.66 -4.23 5.97
N LYS A 62 -1.80 -5.55 5.92
CA LYS A 62 -1.62 -6.43 7.07
C LYS A 62 -0.36 -7.25 6.86
N PHE A 63 0.53 -7.26 7.84
CA PHE A 63 1.80 -7.97 7.79
C PHE A 63 2.13 -8.58 9.14
N GLY A 64 3.00 -9.59 9.14
CA GLY A 64 3.54 -10.19 10.36
C GLY A 64 3.53 -11.71 10.33
N PHE A 65 4.39 -12.29 11.17
CA PHE A 65 4.54 -13.74 11.30
C PHE A 65 3.88 -14.28 12.58
N THR A 66 4.22 -13.70 13.74
CA THR A 66 3.60 -14.03 15.04
C THR A 66 2.52 -13.02 15.44
N ASP A 67 2.85 -11.73 15.36
CA ASP A 67 1.92 -10.64 15.65
C ASP A 67 1.39 -10.10 14.33
N VAL A 68 0.06 -10.00 14.19
CA VAL A 68 -0.56 -9.40 13.00
C VAL A 68 -0.61 -7.89 13.20
N CYS A 69 0.14 -7.18 12.38
CA CYS A 69 0.15 -5.72 12.34
C CYS A 69 -0.63 -5.22 11.13
N GLU A 70 -1.33 -4.10 11.31
CA GLU A 70 -2.01 -3.35 10.28
C GLU A 70 -1.37 -1.96 10.15
N HIS A 71 -1.09 -1.59 8.90
CA HIS A 71 -0.69 -0.26 8.51
C HIS A 71 -1.74 0.34 7.57
N SER A 72 -2.16 1.57 7.84
CA SER A 72 -3.06 2.30 6.95
C SER A 72 -2.58 3.72 6.68
N ARG A 73 -2.71 4.13 5.41
CA ARG A 73 -2.42 5.49 4.93
C ARG A 73 -3.65 5.98 4.20
N THR A 74 -4.17 7.15 4.56
CA THR A 74 -5.29 7.77 3.85
C THR A 74 -4.96 9.22 3.57
N TYR A 75 -5.22 9.66 2.35
CA TYR A 75 -5.13 11.05 1.95
C TYR A 75 -6.50 11.49 1.42
N PHE A 76 -7.06 12.55 2.01
CA PHE A 76 -8.40 13.00 1.67
C PHE A 76 -8.55 14.52 1.70
N LYS A 77 -9.49 15.02 0.89
CA LYS A 77 -9.88 16.44 0.85
C LYS A 77 -10.91 16.73 1.92
N ILE A 78 -10.70 17.80 2.67
CA ILE A 78 -11.63 18.33 3.66
C ILE A 78 -11.85 19.82 3.47
N LYS A 79 -13.07 20.18 3.10
CA LYS A 79 -13.51 21.59 3.07
C LYS A 79 -13.97 21.99 4.47
N ASN A 80 -13.60 23.19 4.91
CA ASN A 80 -13.99 23.75 6.22
C ASN A 80 -13.47 23.00 7.45
N PHE A 81 -12.22 22.52 7.40
CA PHE A 81 -11.60 21.89 8.55
C PHE A 81 -11.51 22.85 9.74
N LYS A 82 -11.93 22.39 10.92
CA LYS A 82 -11.82 23.15 12.18
C LYS A 82 -10.72 22.55 13.04
N LEU A 83 -9.73 23.38 13.37
CA LEU A 83 -8.69 23.01 14.32
C LEU A 83 -9.26 22.95 15.73
N ASP A 84 -9.01 21.85 16.42
CA ASP A 84 -9.17 21.75 17.86
C ASP A 84 -7.82 21.92 18.59
N LYS A 85 -7.82 21.83 19.92
CA LYS A 85 -6.62 22.01 20.76
C LYS A 85 -5.59 20.87 20.62
N THR A 86 -5.92 19.76 19.96
CA THR A 86 -5.03 18.61 19.77
C THR A 86 -4.07 18.80 18.60
N TRP A 87 -4.36 19.77 17.72
CA TRP A 87 -3.50 20.14 16.60
C TRP A 87 -2.38 21.07 17.02
N LYS A 88 -1.17 20.75 16.59
CA LYS A 88 0.04 21.56 16.75
C LYS A 88 0.39 22.20 15.42
N ALA A 89 0.96 23.40 15.44
CA ALA A 89 1.49 24.02 14.24
C ALA A 89 2.79 23.32 13.81
N LEU A 90 2.96 23.11 12.50
CA LEU A 90 4.25 22.70 11.93
C LEU A 90 5.27 23.86 12.01
N PRO A 91 6.59 23.58 12.05
CA PRO A 91 7.25 22.28 11.87
C PRO A 91 7.15 21.34 13.08
N LEU A 92 7.47 20.06 12.88
CA LEU A 92 7.47 19.05 13.95
C LEU A 92 8.51 19.38 15.02
N SER A 93 8.12 19.24 16.31
CA SER A 93 9.10 19.21 17.40
C SER A 93 10.00 17.97 17.31
N ASP A 94 11.24 18.05 17.79
CA ASP A 94 12.17 16.91 17.80
C ASP A 94 11.60 15.69 18.55
N LYS A 95 10.91 15.94 19.67
CA LYS A 95 10.22 14.90 20.44
C LYS A 95 9.14 14.20 19.60
N ASP A 96 8.32 14.96 18.88
CA ASP A 96 7.27 14.38 18.04
C ASP A 96 7.86 13.69 16.80
N ARG A 97 8.95 14.22 16.23
CA ARG A 97 9.68 13.58 15.13
C ARG A 97 10.23 12.21 15.53
N LEU A 98 10.89 12.12 16.69
CA LEU A 98 11.36 10.85 17.25
C LEU A 98 10.19 9.90 17.48
N LYS A 99 9.08 10.39 18.05
CA LYS A 99 7.89 9.59 18.28
C LYS A 99 7.30 9.02 16.97
N ILE A 100 7.17 9.84 15.92
CA ILE A 100 6.68 9.42 14.61
C ILE A 100 7.61 8.37 13.99
N ASN A 101 8.93 8.59 14.08
CA ASN A 101 9.92 7.66 13.52
C ASN A 101 10.06 6.36 14.34
N SER A 102 9.58 6.32 15.59
CA SER A 102 9.55 5.11 16.41
C SER A 102 8.36 4.17 16.09
N ILE A 103 7.44 4.60 15.23
CA ILE A 103 6.34 3.75 14.78
C ILE A 103 6.91 2.66 13.85
N SER A 104 6.88 1.41 14.30
CA SER A 104 7.46 0.24 13.61
C SER A 104 6.99 0.11 12.16
N ASN A 105 7.88 -0.35 11.28
CA ASN A 105 7.63 -0.65 9.86
C ASN A 105 7.09 0.51 9.00
N LYS A 106 7.39 1.75 9.38
CA LYS A 106 7.25 2.91 8.47
C LYS A 106 8.30 2.87 7.37
N ALA A 107 7.90 2.62 6.12
CA ALA A 107 8.75 3.00 4.97
C ALA A 107 8.77 4.51 4.73
N ASP A 108 7.71 5.19 5.13
CA ASP A 108 7.58 6.64 5.03
C ASP A 108 8.18 7.28 6.29
N SER A 109 9.50 7.12 6.46
CA SER A 109 10.25 7.86 7.48
C SER A 109 10.27 9.34 7.15
N VAL A 110 10.20 10.21 8.18
CA VAL A 110 10.31 11.66 7.98
C VAL A 110 11.71 11.98 7.46
N LYS A 111 11.81 12.52 6.24
CA LYS A 111 13.08 12.95 5.62
C LYS A 111 13.09 14.47 5.49
N GLY A 112 13.85 15.15 6.35
CA GLY A 112 13.84 16.62 6.42
C GLY A 112 12.44 17.15 6.80
N ASP A 113 11.87 18.00 5.94
CA ASP A 113 10.54 18.61 6.12
C ASP A 113 9.47 17.94 5.24
N ALA A 114 9.65 16.67 4.91
CA ALA A 114 8.70 15.94 4.09
C ALA A 114 8.54 14.49 4.53
N ILE A 115 7.35 13.94 4.24
CA ILE A 115 7.10 12.50 4.25
C ILE A 115 6.88 12.09 2.80
N PRO A 116 7.76 11.27 2.21
CA PRO A 116 7.51 10.72 0.89
C PRO A 116 6.25 9.87 0.96
N VAL A 117 5.33 10.02 0.01
CA VAL A 117 4.14 9.15 -0.07
C VAL A 117 4.50 7.97 -0.96
N ILE A 118 4.76 6.81 -0.35
CA ILE A 118 5.02 5.58 -1.10
C ILE A 118 3.71 4.86 -1.39
N TYR A 119 3.36 4.79 -2.68
CA TYR A 119 2.11 4.23 -3.19
C TYR A 119 2.02 2.71 -3.08
N LYS A 120 3.17 2.02 -3.15
CA LYS A 120 3.24 0.56 -3.01
C LYS A 120 4.59 0.18 -2.45
N MET A 121 4.59 -0.82 -1.59
CA MET A 121 5.81 -1.45 -1.09
C MET A 121 5.83 -2.93 -1.41
N LYS A 122 5.47 -3.32 -2.64
CA LYS A 122 5.31 -4.75 -2.98
C LYS A 122 6.58 -5.58 -2.71
N ASP A 123 7.75 -4.94 -2.70
CA ASP A 123 9.04 -5.63 -2.68
C ASP A 123 9.93 -5.28 -1.46
N PHE A 124 9.42 -4.60 -0.43
CA PHE A 124 10.26 -4.10 0.67
C PHE A 124 10.14 -4.88 2.00
N TYR A 125 9.36 -5.96 2.05
CA TYR A 125 9.05 -6.63 3.30
C TYR A 125 10.08 -7.70 3.70
N LEU A 126 10.71 -7.47 4.85
CA LEU A 126 11.51 -8.42 5.62
C LEU A 126 10.61 -9.34 6.50
N ASP A 127 9.34 -8.98 6.70
CA ASP A 127 8.30 -9.72 7.43
C ASP A 127 7.02 -9.82 6.58
N ILE A 128 6.50 -11.05 6.41
CA ILE A 128 5.56 -11.46 5.34
C ILE A 128 4.26 -10.63 5.29
N SER A 129 3.92 -10.11 4.11
CA SER A 129 2.63 -9.46 3.82
C SER A 129 1.50 -10.50 3.75
N LEU A 130 0.40 -10.23 4.44
CA LEU A 130 -0.78 -11.11 4.53
C LEU A 130 -1.95 -10.62 3.67
N ASP A 131 -2.19 -9.30 3.66
CA ASP A 131 -3.23 -8.67 2.81
C ASP A 131 -2.81 -7.26 2.44
N MET A 132 -3.12 -6.85 1.21
CA MET A 132 -2.86 -5.51 0.68
C MET A 132 -4.10 -5.01 -0.05
N ASN A 133 -4.55 -3.81 0.33
CA ASN A 133 -5.67 -3.13 -0.28
C ASN A 133 -5.21 -1.73 -0.70
N GLU A 134 -5.53 -1.33 -1.93
CA GLU A 134 -5.26 0.01 -2.40
C GLU A 134 -6.49 0.57 -3.12
N PHE A 135 -6.84 1.79 -2.77
CA PHE A 135 -7.82 2.60 -3.45
C PHE A 135 -7.16 3.91 -3.89
N ILE A 136 -7.16 4.15 -5.20
CA ILE A 136 -6.67 5.40 -5.78
C ILE A 136 -7.82 6.04 -6.54
N LYS A 137 -8.16 7.28 -6.17
CA LYS A 137 -9.15 8.07 -6.90
C LYS A 137 -8.50 9.12 -7.81
N ASP A 138 -7.42 9.72 -7.36
CA ASP A 138 -6.67 10.72 -8.12
C ASP A 138 -5.41 10.07 -8.70
N SER A 139 -5.27 10.08 -10.03
CA SER A 139 -4.08 9.54 -10.71
C SER A 139 -2.86 10.46 -10.56
N VAL A 140 -3.06 11.70 -10.09
CA VAL A 140 -1.94 12.58 -9.73
C VAL A 140 -1.27 12.01 -8.49
N ARG A 141 -0.04 11.52 -8.66
CA ARG A 141 0.87 11.21 -7.55
C ARG A 141 0.88 12.39 -6.58
N LEU A 142 0.42 12.16 -5.36
CA LEU A 142 0.70 13.00 -4.21
C LEU A 142 2.19 12.85 -3.94
N ASP A 143 2.98 13.87 -4.26
CA ASP A 143 4.44 13.77 -4.23
C ASP A 143 4.96 13.45 -2.81
N ALA A 144 4.65 14.35 -1.88
CA ALA A 144 5.08 14.26 -0.50
C ALA A 144 4.15 15.10 0.39
N VAL A 145 4.02 14.66 1.64
CA VAL A 145 3.37 15.46 2.69
C VAL A 145 4.39 16.50 3.15
N ASN A 146 4.09 17.77 2.94
CA ASN A 146 4.93 18.89 3.36
C ASN A 146 4.76 19.13 4.87
N LEU A 147 5.87 19.12 5.61
CA LEU A 147 5.92 19.34 7.06
C LEU A 147 6.47 20.72 7.45
N SER A 148 6.69 21.62 6.49
CA SER A 148 7.15 22.99 6.77
C SER A 148 6.01 23.93 7.21
N LYS A 149 4.77 23.65 6.78
CA LYS A 149 3.60 24.50 7.02
C LYS A 149 2.33 23.69 7.16
N GLY A 150 1.44 24.16 8.03
CA GLY A 150 0.16 23.54 8.33
C GLY A 150 0.11 23.09 9.78
N PHE A 151 -0.65 22.03 10.03
CA PHE A 151 -0.90 21.53 11.37
C PHE A 151 -0.72 20.03 11.41
N TYR A 152 -0.36 19.50 12.57
CA TYR A 152 -0.21 18.07 12.76
C TYR A 152 -0.74 17.63 14.13
N ARG A 153 -1.05 16.34 14.26
CA ARG A 153 -1.28 15.70 15.56
C ARG A 153 -0.68 14.30 15.58
N VAL A 154 -0.22 13.89 16.76
CA VAL A 154 0.47 12.59 16.96
C VAL A 154 -0.19 11.82 18.09
N GLY A 155 -0.89 10.74 17.75
CA GLY A 155 -1.46 9.79 18.68
C GLY A 155 -0.42 8.78 19.20
N LYS A 156 -0.88 7.74 19.90
CA LYS A 156 0.00 6.62 20.30
C LYS A 156 0.35 5.70 19.11
N LYS A 157 -0.59 5.53 18.20
CA LYS A 157 -0.57 4.58 17.07
C LYS A 157 -0.92 5.25 15.73
N HIS A 158 -1.03 6.57 15.68
CA HIS A 158 -1.40 7.30 14.48
C HIS A 158 -0.73 8.68 14.41
N PHE A 159 -0.68 9.22 13.20
CA PHE A 159 -0.13 10.52 12.88
C PHE A 159 -0.97 11.18 11.78
N GLU A 160 -1.16 12.49 11.89
CA GLU A 160 -1.90 13.27 10.93
C GLU A 160 -1.24 14.59 10.59
N VAL A 161 -1.40 15.01 9.33
CA VAL A 161 -1.00 16.32 8.83
C VAL A 161 -2.14 16.95 8.06
N TYR A 162 -2.53 18.15 8.47
CA TYR A 162 -3.44 19.00 7.75
C TYR A 162 -2.67 20.08 7.00
N SER A 163 -2.90 20.17 5.68
CA SER A 163 -2.42 21.24 4.83
C SER A 163 -3.58 22.19 4.49
N PRO A 164 -3.65 23.39 5.11
CA PRO A 164 -4.69 24.37 4.79
C PRO A 164 -4.66 24.81 3.32
N GLN A 165 -3.47 24.92 2.73
CA GLN A 165 -3.30 25.35 1.34
C GLN A 165 -3.95 24.38 0.34
N ARG A 166 -3.89 23.09 0.65
CA ARG A 166 -4.42 22.03 -0.22
C ARG A 166 -5.80 21.54 0.22
N GLU A 167 -6.30 22.02 1.36
CA GLU A 167 -7.51 21.52 2.03
C GLU A 167 -7.49 19.99 2.17
N THR A 168 -6.35 19.43 2.59
CA THR A 168 -6.14 17.98 2.63
C THR A 168 -5.58 17.53 3.96
N ILE A 169 -5.99 16.34 4.39
CA ILE A 169 -5.40 15.62 5.52
C ILE A 169 -4.70 14.37 4.99
N TYR A 170 -3.45 14.21 5.43
CA TYR A 170 -2.76 12.93 5.45
C TYR A 170 -2.97 12.29 6.82
N TYR A 171 -3.41 11.04 6.81
CA TYR A 171 -3.57 10.22 8.00
C TYR A 171 -2.77 8.93 7.84
N GLU A 172 -2.09 8.53 8.90
CA GLU A 172 -1.36 7.28 8.98
C GLU A 172 -1.58 6.61 10.32
N LYS A 173 -1.84 5.30 10.32
CA LYS A 173 -2.04 4.50 11.54
C LYS A 173 -1.28 3.19 11.42
N HIS A 174 -0.70 2.79 12.55
CA HIS A 174 -0.04 1.51 12.71
C HIS A 174 -0.53 0.84 14.00
N SER A 175 -1.02 -0.39 13.90
CA SER A 175 -1.50 -1.17 15.03
C SER A 175 -1.16 -2.64 14.89
N CYS A 176 -0.49 -3.21 15.88
CA CYS A 176 -0.36 -4.65 16.05
C CYS A 176 -1.37 -5.17 17.08
N ASP A 177 -1.98 -6.30 16.75
CA ASP A 177 -2.74 -7.14 17.67
C ASP A 177 -1.70 -7.98 18.44
N TYR A 178 -1.68 -7.82 19.76
CA TYR A 178 -0.81 -8.55 20.69
C TYR A 178 -1.67 -9.52 21.51
#